data_AF-A0A4D4LAF2-F1
#
_entry.id   AF-A0A4D4LAF2-F1
#
_cell.length_a   1.000
_cell.length_b   1.000
_cell.length_c   1.000
_cell.angle_alpha   90.00
_cell.angle_beta   90.00
_cell.angle_gamma   90.00
#
_symmetry.space_group_name_H-M   'P 1'
#
loop_
_entity.id
_entity.type
_entity.pdbx_description
1 polymer ?
#
loop_
_entity_poly.entity_id
_entity_poly.type
_entity_poly.pdbx_seq_one_letter_code
_entity_poly.pdbx_strand_id
1 'polypeptide(L)'
;MSIGAPLGEGRSSARGGSWALSGGSSRVRGTWQAPWLKGGPSHRAPRRPWHTGRVTSTDADTETGTQTTAHQGTGSGARSSPFRHAEVDRDAAPQFVLPLVVRIEKAAPPARTDALETAARAVLVLLSDERATAADGEWAQAVRDWQDARIRKVVRRARGAEWRRASGLPGITVTGRAPAADDGDEPASVDGAASADGAASADGAASADGAASAAGAASAAAEVRVFPPVPLDGWPKELAKLQVSGTDLDDPEPPPAPDPSGPVLWLSPHVEMSAGKAMAQAGHGAQLAWWELDDAARAAWRGAGFPLAVRTASAERWDELTASGLPVVRDAGFTEIAPGSCTVVADHPALRRR
;
A
#
# COMPACT_ATOMS: atom_id res chain seq x y z
N MET A 1 -55.86 -8.67 -55.19
CA MET A 1 -56.42 -9.63 -54.22
C MET A 1 -55.26 -10.16 -53.37
N SER A 2 -55.12 -9.57 -52.18
CA SER A 2 -54.96 -10.23 -50.88
C SER A 2 -54.30 -11.61 -50.71
N ILE A 3 -53.45 -11.66 -49.68
CA ILE A 3 -53.24 -12.75 -48.69
C ILE A 3 -52.28 -13.88 -49.17
N GLY A 4 -51.34 -14.39 -48.38
CA GLY A 4 -51.01 -14.23 -46.97
C GLY A 4 -50.16 -15.43 -46.52
N ALA A 5 -49.48 -15.26 -45.38
CA ALA A 5 -48.67 -16.29 -44.71
C ALA A 5 -49.49 -17.50 -44.23
N PRO A 6 -48.82 -18.55 -43.70
CA PRO A 6 -48.89 -18.70 -42.25
C PRO A 6 -47.60 -19.15 -41.52
N LEU A 7 -47.62 -18.88 -40.21
CA LEU A 7 -46.83 -19.36 -39.07
C LEU A 7 -47.10 -20.87 -38.82
N GLY A 8 -46.35 -21.69 -38.06
CA GLY A 8 -45.22 -21.53 -37.15
C GLY A 8 -44.88 -22.88 -36.46
N GLU A 9 -43.80 -22.87 -35.65
CA GLU A 9 -43.39 -23.81 -34.55
C GLU A 9 -42.94 -25.24 -34.92
N GLY A 10 -41.85 -25.84 -34.38
CA GLY A 10 -40.86 -25.43 -33.38
C GLY A 10 -39.85 -26.56 -33.07
N ARG A 11 -38.89 -26.25 -32.17
CA ARG A 11 -37.87 -27.10 -31.48
C ARG A 11 -36.64 -27.51 -32.33
N SER A 12 -35.46 -26.92 -32.10
CA SER A 12 -34.48 -27.04 -30.99
C SER A 12 -33.47 -28.18 -31.19
N SER A 13 -32.21 -27.81 -31.47
CA SER A 13 -31.00 -28.47 -30.96
C SER A 13 -29.73 -27.74 -31.44
N ALA A 14 -29.08 -27.12 -30.47
CA ALA A 14 -27.69 -26.67 -30.33
C ALA A 14 -26.69 -26.84 -31.51
N ARG A 15 -26.06 -25.71 -31.90
CA ARG A 15 -24.69 -25.68 -32.42
C ARG A 15 -23.84 -24.79 -31.53
N GLY A 16 -22.76 -25.34 -30.99
CA GLY A 16 -21.71 -24.58 -30.31
C GLY A 16 -20.93 -23.75 -31.32
N GLY A 17 -20.95 -22.43 -31.13
CA GLY A 17 -20.12 -21.47 -31.84
C GLY A 17 -19.11 -20.85 -30.87
N SER A 18 -17.85 -21.17 -31.07
CA SER A 18 -16.70 -20.48 -30.47
C SER A 18 -16.66 -19.04 -30.98
N TRP A 19 -16.79 -18.06 -30.07
CA TRP A 19 -16.58 -16.65 -30.37
C TRP A 19 -15.27 -16.20 -29.74
N ALA A 20 -14.22 -16.15 -30.57
CA ALA A 20 -13.03 -15.39 -30.29
C ALA A 20 -13.38 -13.89 -30.37
N LEU A 21 -13.39 -13.20 -29.23
CA LEU A 21 -13.44 -11.74 -29.20
C LEU A 21 -12.03 -11.18 -29.04
N SER A 22 -11.48 -10.82 -30.18
CA SER A 22 -10.35 -9.92 -30.35
C SER A 22 -10.66 -8.55 -29.73
N GLY A 23 -10.15 -8.29 -28.53
CA GLY A 23 -10.13 -6.96 -27.92
C GLY A 23 -8.94 -6.14 -28.41
N GLY A 24 -9.15 -5.33 -29.44
CA GLY A 24 -8.15 -4.41 -29.97
C GLY A 24 -7.74 -3.34 -28.94
N SER A 25 -6.45 -3.30 -28.62
CA SER A 25 -5.83 -2.19 -27.90
C SER A 25 -5.70 -0.99 -28.85
N SER A 26 -6.67 -0.07 -28.80
CA SER A 26 -6.51 1.24 -29.43
C SER A 26 -5.61 2.12 -28.56
N ARG A 27 -4.32 2.11 -28.88
CA ARG A 27 -3.31 2.98 -28.27
C ARG A 27 -3.54 4.42 -28.77
N VAL A 28 -4.45 5.15 -28.12
CA VAL A 28 -4.55 6.61 -28.28
C VAL A 28 -3.31 7.23 -27.64
N ARG A 29 -2.32 7.58 -28.45
CA ARG A 29 -1.20 8.46 -28.05
C ARG A 29 -1.72 9.90 -27.91
N GLY A 30 -2.53 10.14 -26.88
CA GLY A 30 -2.71 11.48 -26.35
C GLY A 30 -1.58 11.74 -25.35
N THR A 31 -0.64 12.62 -25.69
CA THR A 31 0.34 13.13 -24.73
C THR A 31 -0.39 13.98 -23.68
N TRP A 32 -0.91 13.34 -22.65
CA TRP A 32 -1.36 14.01 -21.44
C TRP A 32 -0.11 14.48 -20.69
N GLN A 33 0.19 15.78 -20.75
CA GLN A 33 1.25 16.37 -19.95
C GLN A 33 0.68 16.66 -18.56
N ALA A 34 1.31 16.18 -17.49
CA ALA A 34 0.97 16.61 -16.13
C ALA A 34 1.50 18.05 -15.90
N PRO A 35 0.66 19.10 -15.96
CA PRO A 35 1.14 20.47 -15.98
C PRO A 35 1.87 20.89 -14.69
N TRP A 36 1.62 20.21 -13.57
CA TRP A 36 2.32 20.44 -12.29
C TRP A 36 3.70 19.77 -12.21
N LEU A 37 4.07 18.89 -13.16
CA LEU A 37 5.43 18.37 -13.26
C LEU A 37 6.38 19.32 -14.01
N LYS A 38 5.86 20.37 -14.68
CA LYS A 38 6.65 21.25 -15.57
C LYS A 38 7.25 22.50 -14.91
N GLY A 39 7.47 22.51 -13.59
CA GLY A 39 7.77 23.77 -12.87
C GLY A 39 8.89 23.78 -11.82
N GLY A 40 9.78 22.78 -11.74
CA GLY A 40 10.87 22.77 -10.74
C GLY A 40 12.19 23.37 -11.26
N PRO A 41 12.91 24.21 -10.49
CA PRO A 41 14.23 24.69 -10.89
C PRO A 41 15.23 23.52 -10.96
N SER A 42 15.94 23.41 -12.08
CA SER A 42 16.95 22.38 -12.32
C SER A 42 18.25 22.68 -11.56
N HIS A 43 18.31 22.35 -10.27
CA HIS A 43 19.57 22.37 -9.53
C HIS A 43 20.16 20.96 -9.45
N ARG A 44 21.19 20.71 -10.27
CA ARG A 44 21.97 19.47 -10.26
C ARG A 44 22.93 19.48 -9.08
N ALA A 45 22.46 19.08 -7.89
CA ALA A 45 23.34 18.82 -6.75
C ALA A 45 24.06 17.48 -6.93
N PRO A 46 25.37 17.37 -6.64
CA PRO A 46 26.10 16.11 -6.74
C PRO A 46 25.64 15.12 -5.66
N ARG A 47 25.45 13.86 -6.07
CA ARG A 47 25.03 12.73 -5.24
C ARG A 47 25.99 12.54 -4.05
N ARG A 48 25.46 12.45 -2.83
CA ARG A 48 26.18 11.89 -1.68
C ARG A 48 25.69 10.46 -1.44
N PRO A 49 26.59 9.46 -1.32
CA PRO A 49 26.18 8.13 -0.92
C PRO A 49 25.58 8.15 0.49
N TRP A 50 24.57 7.31 0.71
CA TRP A 50 23.99 7.07 2.01
C TRP A 50 25.07 6.53 2.94
N HIS A 51 25.38 7.25 4.02
CA HIS A 51 26.35 6.79 5.02
C HIS A 51 25.67 5.76 5.93
N THR A 52 25.98 4.48 5.75
CA THR A 52 25.76 3.43 6.75
C THR A 52 26.83 3.56 7.83
N GLY A 53 26.61 4.42 8.82
CA GLY A 53 27.50 4.54 9.97
C GLY A 53 27.29 3.37 10.92
N ARG A 54 28.23 2.40 10.95
CA ARG A 54 28.37 1.45 12.05
C ARG A 54 28.93 2.21 13.25
N VAL A 55 28.15 2.34 14.33
CA VAL A 55 28.65 2.85 15.60
C VAL A 55 29.40 1.72 16.29
N THR A 56 30.73 1.77 16.26
CA THR A 56 31.57 0.98 17.17
C THR A 56 31.64 1.72 18.50
N SER A 57 31.12 1.10 19.54
CA SER A 57 31.25 1.55 20.93
C SER A 57 32.63 1.22 21.47
N THR A 58 33.42 2.25 21.73
CA THR A 58 34.61 2.29 22.61
C THR A 58 34.86 3.79 22.85
N ASP A 59 35.08 4.31 24.05
CA ASP A 59 35.63 3.75 25.27
C ASP A 59 34.95 4.34 26.50
N ALA A 60 35.03 3.58 27.59
CA ALA A 60 34.88 4.06 28.95
C ALA A 60 36.04 4.98 29.29
N ASP A 61 35.78 6.07 30.02
CA ASP A 61 36.75 6.57 30.99
C ASP A 61 36.03 7.11 32.22
N THR A 62 36.51 6.62 33.35
CA THR A 62 36.17 7.00 34.70
C THR A 62 37.08 8.15 35.08
N GLU A 63 36.57 9.25 35.62
CA GLU A 63 37.26 9.93 36.73
C GLU A 63 36.41 10.99 37.44
N THR A 64 36.69 11.06 38.74
CA THR A 64 36.08 11.82 39.81
C THR A 64 36.71 13.22 39.90
N GLY A 65 35.97 14.27 40.27
CA GLY A 65 36.63 15.54 40.60
C GLY A 65 35.73 16.77 40.70
N THR A 66 35.51 17.23 41.92
CA THR A 66 34.84 18.46 42.36
C THR A 66 35.54 19.73 41.87
N GLN A 67 34.81 20.77 41.40
CA GLN A 67 34.80 22.15 41.94
C GLN A 67 34.21 23.20 41.00
N THR A 68 33.39 24.06 41.61
CA THR A 68 32.90 25.37 41.18
C THR A 68 34.02 26.36 40.86
N THR A 69 33.94 27.09 39.73
CA THR A 69 34.12 28.56 39.64
C THR A 69 33.89 29.08 38.21
N ALA A 70 33.35 30.29 38.12
CA ALA A 70 32.98 30.98 36.89
C ALA A 70 34.18 31.60 36.15
N HIS A 71 34.14 31.60 34.82
CA HIS A 71 34.80 32.62 34.01
C HIS A 71 34.02 32.88 32.70
N GLN A 72 33.63 34.14 32.51
CA GLN A 72 33.31 34.69 31.19
C GLN A 72 34.61 34.85 30.39
N GLY A 73 34.59 34.38 29.14
CA GLY A 73 35.70 34.52 28.19
C GLY A 73 35.21 34.24 26.77
N THR A 74 35.21 35.29 25.96
CA THR A 74 34.85 35.33 24.54
C THR A 74 35.77 34.47 23.67
N GLY A 75 35.20 33.75 22.70
CA GLY A 75 35.89 33.40 21.45
C GLY A 75 35.85 31.92 21.03
N SER A 76 35.54 31.75 19.73
CA SER A 76 35.86 30.60 18.88
C SER A 76 34.84 29.46 18.77
N GLY A 77 34.23 29.41 17.58
CA GLY A 77 33.98 28.18 16.84
C GLY A 77 32.95 27.24 17.45
N ALA A 78 31.67 27.54 17.25
CA ALA A 78 30.68 26.48 17.18
C ALA A 78 31.16 25.50 16.09
N ARG A 79 31.74 24.38 16.52
CA ARG A 79 32.05 23.25 15.64
C ARG A 79 30.74 22.86 14.97
N SER A 80 30.57 23.34 13.75
CA SER A 80 29.37 23.12 12.98
C SER A 80 29.39 21.64 12.64
N SER A 81 28.54 20.89 13.34
CA SER A 81 28.45 19.45 13.11
C SER A 81 28.02 19.25 11.66
N PRO A 82 28.78 18.50 10.84
CA PRO A 82 28.42 18.26 9.43
C PRO A 82 27.04 17.59 9.31
N PHE A 83 26.57 16.94 10.38
CA PHE A 83 25.25 16.33 10.46
C PHE A 83 24.11 17.34 10.60
N ARG A 84 24.30 18.46 11.32
CA ARG A 84 23.27 19.52 11.39
C ARG A 84 23.07 20.24 10.07
N HIS A 85 24.15 20.45 9.31
CA HIS A 85 24.05 21.08 8.00
C HIS A 85 23.26 20.23 6.99
N ALA A 86 23.44 18.91 7.01
CA ALA A 86 22.70 17.98 6.14
C ALA A 86 21.20 17.86 6.50
N GLU A 87 20.84 18.13 7.75
CA GLU A 87 19.45 18.16 8.22
C GLU A 87 18.74 19.46 7.83
N VAL A 88 19.43 20.60 7.99
CA VAL A 88 18.92 21.94 7.62
C VAL A 88 18.77 22.09 6.09
N ASP A 89 19.67 21.51 5.29
CA ASP A 89 19.62 21.55 3.82
C ASP A 89 18.41 20.78 3.26
N ARG A 90 18.09 19.61 3.84
CA ARG A 90 16.89 18.83 3.47
C ARG A 90 15.57 19.52 3.83
N ASP A 91 15.58 20.40 4.81
CA ASP A 91 14.40 21.17 5.21
C ASP A 91 14.16 22.42 4.35
N ALA A 92 15.22 22.96 3.76
CA ALA A 92 15.17 24.10 2.86
C ALA A 92 14.78 23.73 1.41
N ALA A 93 14.98 22.48 1.01
CA ALA A 93 14.62 21.99 -0.33
C ALA A 93 13.09 21.96 -0.56
N PRO A 94 12.62 22.16 -1.81
CA PRO A 94 11.22 21.95 -2.16
C PRO A 94 10.75 20.57 -1.72
N GLN A 95 9.68 20.53 -0.94
CA GLN A 95 9.22 19.30 -0.32
C GLN A 95 8.17 18.63 -1.20
N PHE A 96 8.32 17.34 -1.41
CA PHE A 96 7.39 16.54 -2.19
C PHE A 96 6.66 15.53 -1.29
N VAL A 97 5.52 15.08 -1.78
CA VAL A 97 4.72 14.04 -1.15
C VAL A 97 4.29 13.04 -2.20
N LEU A 98 4.29 11.76 -1.83
CA LEU A 98 3.73 10.70 -2.63
C LEU A 98 2.25 10.52 -2.27
N PRO A 99 1.30 10.87 -3.17
CA PRO A 99 -0.11 10.66 -2.92
C PRO A 99 -0.50 9.20 -3.21
N LEU A 100 -1.30 8.63 -2.31
CA LEU A 100 -2.05 7.41 -2.53
C LEU A 100 -3.52 7.69 -2.28
N VAL A 101 -4.39 7.12 -3.10
CA VAL A 101 -5.85 7.14 -2.91
C VAL A 101 -6.36 5.72 -2.85
N VAL A 102 -6.97 5.35 -1.73
CA VAL A 102 -7.68 4.06 -1.58
C VAL A 102 -9.16 4.25 -1.95
N ARG A 103 -9.71 3.30 -2.70
CA ARG A 103 -11.15 3.25 -2.98
C ARG A 103 -11.87 2.60 -1.80
N ILE A 104 -12.78 3.34 -1.18
CA ILE A 104 -13.59 2.83 -0.06
C ILE A 104 -15.07 3.13 -0.34
N GLU A 105 -15.78 2.15 -0.89
CA GLU A 105 -17.23 2.23 -1.08
C GLU A 105 -17.96 1.90 0.23
N LYS A 106 -19.15 2.49 0.44
CA LYS A 106 -19.92 2.26 1.68
C LYS A 106 -20.46 0.84 1.77
N ALA A 107 -20.88 0.26 0.64
CA ALA A 107 -21.56 -1.03 0.61
C ALA A 107 -20.61 -2.23 0.64
N ALA A 108 -19.35 -2.02 0.23
CA ALA A 108 -18.34 -3.07 0.13
C ALA A 108 -16.95 -2.45 0.36
N PRO A 109 -16.62 -2.02 1.58
CA PRO A 109 -15.26 -1.61 1.91
C PRO A 109 -14.32 -2.82 1.75
N PRO A 110 -13.05 -2.59 1.36
CA PRO A 110 -12.07 -3.66 1.35
C PRO A 110 -11.65 -4.06 2.76
N ALA A 111 -11.15 -5.28 2.91
CA ALA A 111 -10.51 -5.71 4.15
C ALA A 111 -9.27 -4.85 4.44
N ARG A 112 -9.01 -4.56 5.72
CA ARG A 112 -7.88 -3.75 6.16
C ARG A 112 -6.55 -4.30 5.64
N THR A 113 -6.34 -5.60 5.77
CA THR A 113 -5.12 -6.28 5.35
C THR A 113 -4.88 -6.17 3.84
N ASP A 114 -5.92 -6.39 3.02
CA ASP A 114 -5.80 -6.27 1.56
C ASP A 114 -5.51 -4.82 1.14
N ALA A 115 -6.09 -3.82 1.82
CA ALA A 115 -5.76 -2.42 1.57
C ALA A 115 -4.30 -2.07 1.90
N LEU A 116 -3.75 -2.61 3.00
CA LEU A 116 -2.34 -2.42 3.38
C LEU A 116 -1.38 -3.07 2.38
N GLU A 117 -1.65 -4.33 2.02
CA GLU A 117 -0.85 -5.07 1.04
C GLU A 117 -0.89 -4.38 -0.33
N THR A 118 -2.07 -3.93 -0.75
CA THR A 118 -2.26 -3.21 -2.02
C THR A 118 -1.57 -1.85 -2.02
N ALA A 119 -1.58 -1.11 -0.92
CA ALA A 119 -0.86 0.15 -0.80
C ALA A 119 0.66 -0.03 -0.88
N ALA A 120 1.20 -1.04 -0.18
CA ALA A 120 2.62 -1.39 -0.25
C ALA A 120 3.03 -1.78 -1.69
N ARG A 121 2.22 -2.62 -2.36
CA ARG A 121 2.42 -2.99 -3.77
C ARG A 121 2.33 -1.78 -4.70
N ALA A 122 1.40 -0.85 -4.48
CA ALA A 122 1.29 0.37 -5.29
C ALA A 122 2.58 1.20 -5.25
N VAL A 123 3.23 1.33 -4.09
CA VAL A 123 4.52 2.00 -3.98
C VAL A 123 5.60 1.28 -4.79
N LEU A 124 5.70 -0.05 -4.70
CA LEU A 124 6.67 -0.84 -5.48
C LEU A 124 6.43 -0.74 -7.00
N VAL A 125 5.16 -0.75 -7.41
CA VAL A 125 4.77 -0.57 -8.82
C VAL A 125 5.21 0.80 -9.32
N LEU A 126 5.01 1.88 -8.55
CA LEU A 126 5.51 3.21 -8.92
C LEU A 126 7.05 3.23 -9.02
N LEU A 127 7.74 2.69 -8.01
CA LEU A 127 9.21 2.70 -7.93
C LEU A 127 9.89 1.89 -9.03
N SER A 128 9.15 0.99 -9.69
CA SER A 128 9.64 0.17 -10.80
C SER A 128 9.09 0.61 -12.16
N ASP A 129 8.11 1.51 -12.22
CA ASP A 129 7.52 1.98 -13.47
C ASP A 129 8.55 2.69 -14.34
N GLU A 130 8.52 2.47 -15.65
CA GLU A 130 9.45 3.09 -16.60
C GLU A 130 9.33 4.62 -16.58
N ARG A 131 8.13 5.17 -16.34
CA ARG A 131 7.93 6.62 -16.20
C ARG A 131 8.69 7.18 -15.00
N ALA A 132 8.92 6.39 -13.95
CA ALA A 132 9.67 6.79 -12.76
C ALA A 132 11.17 6.49 -12.85
N THR A 133 11.57 5.48 -13.62
CA THR A 133 12.93 4.92 -13.59
C THR A 133 13.77 5.27 -14.82
N ALA A 134 13.16 5.44 -15.99
CA ALA A 134 13.89 5.82 -17.20
C ALA A 134 14.50 7.23 -17.04
N ALA A 135 15.64 7.48 -17.69
CA ALA A 135 16.33 8.77 -17.60
C ALA A 135 15.45 9.94 -18.09
N ASP A 136 14.65 9.69 -19.12
CA ASP A 136 13.65 10.58 -19.73
C ASP A 136 12.21 10.24 -19.29
N GLY A 137 12.06 9.41 -18.26
CA GLY A 137 10.75 9.05 -17.71
C GLY A 137 10.00 10.29 -17.21
N GLU A 138 8.71 10.37 -17.56
CA GLU A 138 7.84 11.52 -17.26
C GLU A 138 7.83 11.89 -15.76
N TRP A 139 7.95 10.89 -14.89
CA TRP A 139 7.87 11.03 -13.43
C TRP A 139 9.25 10.98 -12.76
N ALA A 140 10.31 10.70 -13.52
CA ALA A 140 11.61 10.37 -12.98
C ALA A 140 12.21 11.51 -12.15
N GLN A 141 12.02 12.77 -12.55
CA GLN A 141 12.49 13.92 -11.78
C GLN A 141 11.72 14.07 -10.46
N ALA A 142 10.38 14.06 -10.50
CA ALA A 142 9.57 14.18 -9.29
C ALA A 142 9.80 13.03 -8.30
N VAL A 143 10.06 11.82 -8.81
CA VAL A 143 10.43 10.67 -7.97
C VAL A 143 11.80 10.88 -7.32
N ARG A 144 12.80 11.40 -8.04
CA ARG A 144 14.10 11.76 -7.45
C ARG A 144 13.97 12.85 -6.39
N ASP A 145 13.29 13.95 -6.70
CA ASP A 145 13.12 15.07 -5.77
C ASP A 145 12.41 14.64 -4.48
N TRP A 146 11.45 13.73 -4.57
CA TRP A 146 10.79 13.13 -3.42
C TRP A 146 11.67 12.19 -2.60
N GLN A 147 12.54 11.42 -3.24
CA GLN A 147 13.45 10.49 -2.56
C GLN A 147 14.63 11.21 -1.90
N ASP A 148 15.10 12.31 -2.49
CA ASP A 148 16.23 13.10 -1.99
C ASP A 148 15.83 14.05 -0.82
N ALA A 149 14.53 14.27 -0.63
CA ALA A 149 13.97 15.05 0.47
C ALA A 149 13.49 14.17 1.65
N ARG A 150 12.72 14.77 2.58
CA ARG A 150 11.98 14.01 3.59
C ARG A 150 10.86 13.22 2.92
N ILE A 151 11.03 11.91 2.79
CA ILE A 151 10.08 11.00 2.15
C ILE A 151 8.75 11.02 2.91
N ARG A 152 7.70 11.52 2.25
CA ARG A 152 6.33 11.54 2.78
C ARG A 152 5.39 10.77 1.90
N LYS A 153 4.49 10.01 2.52
CA LYS A 153 3.36 9.37 1.86
C LYS A 153 2.08 9.86 2.51
N VAL A 154 1.09 10.23 1.71
CA VAL A 154 -0.23 10.64 2.19
C VAL A 154 -1.26 9.76 1.53
N VAL A 155 -2.01 9.03 2.35
CA VAL A 155 -3.13 8.20 1.91
C VAL A 155 -4.42 9.00 2.12
N ARG A 156 -5.22 9.11 1.06
CA ARG A 156 -6.57 9.67 1.09
C ARG A 156 -7.57 8.61 0.65
N ARG A 157 -8.84 8.81 0.95
CA ARG A 157 -9.91 7.94 0.46
C ARG A 157 -10.75 8.63 -0.61
N ALA A 158 -11.29 7.83 -1.53
CA ALA A 158 -12.27 8.28 -2.49
C ALA A 158 -13.32 7.20 -2.76
N ARG A 159 -14.49 7.63 -3.25
CA ARG A 159 -15.60 6.75 -3.63
C ARG A 159 -16.37 7.31 -4.83
N GLY A 160 -17.10 6.47 -5.56
CA GLY A 160 -17.98 6.90 -6.64
C GLY A 160 -17.37 7.94 -7.59
N ALA A 161 -17.97 9.14 -7.67
CA ALA A 161 -17.50 10.19 -8.57
C ALA A 161 -16.12 10.76 -8.20
N GLU A 162 -15.75 10.79 -6.92
CA GLU A 162 -14.42 11.24 -6.49
C GLU A 162 -13.34 10.26 -6.94
N TRP A 163 -13.59 8.96 -6.81
CA TRP A 163 -12.70 7.92 -7.30
C TRP A 163 -12.51 8.02 -8.82
N ARG A 164 -13.60 8.22 -9.58
CA ARG A 164 -13.53 8.43 -11.04
C ARG A 164 -12.69 9.64 -11.43
N ARG A 165 -12.84 10.76 -10.72
CA ARG A 165 -12.02 11.97 -10.95
C ARG A 165 -10.55 11.73 -10.63
N ALA A 166 -10.24 11.11 -9.48
CA ALA A 166 -8.87 10.77 -9.11
C ALA A 166 -8.23 9.79 -10.11
N SER A 167 -9.01 8.83 -10.61
CA SER A 167 -8.58 7.85 -11.62
C SER A 167 -8.27 8.48 -12.98
N GLY A 168 -8.83 9.66 -13.28
CA GLY A 168 -8.55 10.41 -14.51
C GLY A 168 -7.22 11.15 -14.52
N LEU A 169 -6.56 11.32 -13.36
CA LEU A 169 -5.23 11.94 -13.30
C LEU A 169 -4.12 10.92 -13.61
N PRO A 170 -2.93 11.34 -14.07
CA PRO A 170 -1.77 10.46 -14.23
C PRO A 170 -1.44 9.72 -12.92
N GLY A 171 -1.34 8.39 -12.99
CA GLY A 171 -1.13 7.52 -11.84
C GLY A 171 -1.33 6.06 -12.20
N ILE A 172 -1.15 5.17 -11.24
CA ILE A 172 -1.28 3.72 -11.40
C ILE A 172 -2.28 3.20 -10.38
N THR A 173 -3.31 2.50 -10.84
CA THR A 173 -4.22 1.77 -9.96
C THR A 173 -3.70 0.34 -9.81
N VAL A 174 -3.54 -0.10 -8.58
CA VAL A 174 -3.24 -1.47 -8.20
C VAL A 174 -4.47 -2.05 -7.53
N THR A 175 -4.84 -3.27 -7.93
CA THR A 175 -5.92 -4.03 -7.33
C THR A 175 -5.34 -5.12 -6.42
N GLY A 176 -5.95 -5.26 -5.26
CA GLY A 176 -5.69 -6.29 -4.26
C GLY A 176 -6.16 -7.66 -4.72
N ARG A 177 -5.94 -8.66 -3.88
CA ARG A 177 -6.44 -10.01 -4.18
C ARG A 177 -7.91 -10.04 -3.77
N ALA A 178 -8.80 -10.41 -4.68
CA ALA A 178 -10.16 -10.73 -4.29
C ALA A 178 -10.10 -11.81 -3.20
N PRO A 179 -10.95 -11.76 -2.15
CA PRO A 179 -11.02 -12.86 -1.20
C PRO A 179 -11.19 -14.14 -2.01
N ALA A 180 -10.42 -15.18 -1.65
CA ALA A 180 -10.65 -16.49 -2.23
C ALA A 180 -12.14 -16.78 -2.04
N ALA A 181 -12.86 -16.99 -3.15
CA ALA A 181 -14.20 -17.53 -3.04
C ALA A 181 -14.06 -18.81 -2.23
N ASP A 182 -14.86 -18.93 -1.18
CA ASP A 182 -14.96 -20.15 -0.40
C ASP A 182 -15.13 -21.29 -1.40
N ASP A 183 -14.08 -22.10 -1.58
CA ASP A 183 -14.13 -23.31 -2.39
C ASP A 183 -15.03 -24.24 -1.59
N GLY A 184 -16.33 -24.07 -1.81
CA GLY A 184 -17.39 -24.68 -1.03
C GLY A 184 -17.15 -26.18 -0.89
N ASP A 185 -17.22 -26.61 0.36
CA ASP A 185 -17.34 -27.99 0.81
C ASP A 185 -18.09 -28.82 -0.23
N GLU A 186 -17.37 -29.70 -0.92
CA GLU A 186 -17.94 -30.68 -1.83
C GLU A 186 -18.80 -31.61 -0.96
N PRO A 187 -20.14 -31.63 -1.10
CA PRO A 187 -20.95 -32.42 -0.18
C PRO A 187 -20.64 -33.90 -0.41
N ALA A 188 -20.06 -34.52 0.63
CA ALA A 188 -19.83 -35.95 0.70
C ALA A 188 -21.10 -36.69 0.26
N SER A 189 -20.96 -37.49 -0.78
CA SER A 189 -22.01 -38.35 -1.32
C SER A 189 -22.34 -39.39 -0.25
N VAL A 190 -23.47 -39.21 0.43
CA VAL A 190 -24.03 -40.22 1.33
C VAL A 190 -25.04 -41.03 0.55
N ASP A 191 -24.61 -42.20 0.07
CA ASP A 191 -25.50 -43.28 -0.32
C ASP A 191 -26.15 -43.89 0.93
N GLY A 192 -27.47 -43.85 1.04
CA GLY A 192 -28.21 -44.44 2.14
C GLY A 192 -29.72 -44.36 1.95
N ALA A 193 -30.31 -45.51 1.60
CA ALA A 193 -31.69 -45.67 1.15
C ALA A 193 -32.77 -45.51 2.23
N ALA A 194 -33.90 -44.93 1.79
CA ALA A 194 -35.32 -45.12 2.13
C ALA A 194 -35.76 -45.81 3.44
N SER A 195 -36.73 -45.20 4.14
CA SER A 195 -38.12 -45.69 4.23
C SER A 195 -39.06 -44.68 4.91
N ALA A 196 -40.33 -44.71 4.49
CA ALA A 196 -41.40 -43.78 4.82
C ALA A 196 -42.26 -44.26 6.02
N ASP A 197 -42.90 -43.32 6.72
CA ASP A 197 -44.35 -43.35 7.06
C ASP A 197 -44.78 -42.12 7.88
N GLY A 198 -46.01 -41.61 7.65
CA GLY A 198 -46.80 -40.94 8.71
C GLY A 198 -47.29 -39.50 8.51
N ALA A 199 -48.37 -39.36 7.75
CA ALA A 199 -49.47 -38.36 7.73
C ALA A 199 -49.54 -37.12 8.69
N ALA A 200 -49.74 -35.95 8.04
CA ALA A 200 -50.76 -34.89 8.21
C ALA A 200 -51.18 -34.31 9.58
N SER A 201 -51.03 -32.99 9.75
CA SER A 201 -52.15 -32.00 9.77
C SER A 201 -51.72 -30.57 10.15
N ALA A 202 -52.64 -29.64 9.91
CA ALA A 202 -52.48 -28.22 9.59
C ALA A 202 -52.27 -27.22 10.76
N ASP A 203 -52.13 -25.96 10.31
CA ASP A 203 -52.32 -24.67 10.99
C ASP A 203 -51.11 -23.99 11.66
N GLY A 204 -50.83 -22.78 11.18
CA GLY A 204 -49.86 -21.86 11.78
C GLY A 204 -49.43 -20.75 10.84
N ALA A 205 -50.32 -19.78 10.59
CA ALA A 205 -49.92 -18.49 10.03
C ALA A 205 -49.10 -17.71 11.07
N ALA A 206 -47.94 -17.17 10.69
CA ALA A 206 -47.46 -15.86 11.14
C ALA A 206 -46.13 -15.46 10.49
N SER A 207 -46.14 -14.22 9.98
CA SER A 207 -45.06 -13.25 10.02
C SER A 207 -43.85 -13.45 9.12
N ALA A 208 -43.91 -12.71 8.00
CA ALA A 208 -42.75 -12.19 7.32
C ALA A 208 -41.98 -11.24 8.26
N ASP A 209 -40.90 -11.75 8.85
CA ASP A 209 -39.71 -10.95 9.14
C ASP A 209 -38.58 -11.56 8.33
N GLY A 210 -38.34 -10.96 7.16
CA GLY A 210 -37.16 -11.18 6.37
C GLY A 210 -35.94 -10.62 7.09
N ALA A 211 -35.49 -11.30 8.14
CA ALA A 211 -34.10 -11.25 8.54
C ALA A 211 -33.32 -11.92 7.41
N ALA A 212 -32.95 -11.12 6.42
CA ALA A 212 -31.81 -11.45 5.58
C ALA A 212 -30.65 -11.68 6.55
N SER A 213 -30.36 -12.96 6.80
CA SER A 213 -29.08 -13.40 7.32
C SER A 213 -28.02 -12.62 6.56
N ALA A 214 -27.30 -11.75 7.25
CA ALA A 214 -26.10 -11.12 6.74
C ALA A 214 -25.04 -12.22 6.63
N ALA A 215 -25.22 -13.12 5.67
CA ALA A 215 -24.15 -13.92 5.12
C ALA A 215 -23.01 -12.95 4.84
N GLY A 216 -21.86 -13.20 5.47
CA GLY A 216 -20.71 -12.29 5.49
C GLY A 216 -20.47 -11.72 4.10
N ALA A 217 -20.78 -10.43 3.93
CA ALA A 217 -20.60 -9.78 2.65
C ALA A 217 -19.09 -9.83 2.35
N ALA A 218 -18.71 -10.67 1.38
CA ALA A 218 -17.33 -10.80 0.96
C ALA A 218 -16.75 -9.41 0.71
N SER A 219 -15.66 -9.08 1.41
CA SER A 219 -15.00 -7.78 1.24
C SER A 219 -14.57 -7.62 -0.21
N ALA A 220 -14.81 -6.45 -0.80
CA ALA A 220 -14.34 -6.20 -2.16
C ALA A 220 -12.80 -6.18 -2.19
N ALA A 221 -12.20 -6.57 -3.31
CA ALA A 221 -10.77 -6.38 -3.51
C ALA A 221 -10.42 -4.88 -3.37
N ALA A 222 -9.35 -4.59 -2.64
CA ALA A 222 -8.85 -3.24 -2.46
C ALA A 222 -8.42 -2.65 -3.81
N GLU A 223 -8.70 -1.38 -4.04
CA GLU A 223 -8.12 -0.63 -5.14
C GLU A 223 -7.37 0.56 -4.56
N VAL A 224 -6.06 0.63 -4.82
CA VAL A 224 -5.22 1.75 -4.40
C VAL A 224 -4.58 2.37 -5.63
N ARG A 225 -4.76 3.67 -5.79
CA ARG A 225 -4.13 4.46 -6.82
C ARG A 225 -2.96 5.25 -6.26
N VAL A 226 -1.77 5.00 -6.78
CA VAL A 226 -0.57 5.79 -6.51
C VAL A 226 -0.36 6.82 -7.61
N PHE A 227 0.07 8.01 -7.25
CA PHE A 227 0.33 9.12 -8.17
C PHE A 227 1.83 9.42 -8.21
N PRO A 228 2.36 10.03 -9.28
CA PRO A 228 3.70 10.60 -9.21
C PRO A 228 3.78 11.59 -8.04
N PRO A 229 4.94 11.73 -7.38
CA PRO A 229 5.09 12.71 -6.31
C PRO A 229 4.73 14.12 -6.78
N VAL A 230 4.10 14.87 -5.89
CA VAL A 230 3.70 16.26 -6.14
C VAL A 230 4.36 17.18 -5.12
N PRO A 231 4.63 18.45 -5.48
CA PRO A 231 5.05 19.44 -4.50
C PRO A 231 4.03 19.55 -3.36
N LEU A 232 4.51 19.79 -2.14
CA LEU A 232 3.67 19.87 -0.93
C LEU A 232 2.56 20.93 -1.05
N ASP A 233 2.85 22.03 -1.74
CA ASP A 233 1.96 23.15 -2.04
C ASP A 233 1.29 23.05 -3.43
N GLY A 234 1.61 22.01 -4.21
CA GLY A 234 1.20 21.84 -5.61
C GLY A 234 0.18 20.72 -5.85
N TRP A 235 -0.65 20.37 -4.86
CA TRP A 235 -1.62 19.27 -5.00
C TRP A 235 -2.65 19.53 -6.11
N PRO A 236 -2.92 18.55 -7.00
CA PRO A 236 -4.06 18.61 -7.91
C PRO A 236 -5.37 18.81 -7.15
N LYS A 237 -6.27 19.65 -7.68
CA LYS A 237 -7.52 20.05 -7.01
C LYS A 237 -8.41 18.86 -6.68
N GLU A 238 -8.39 17.84 -7.54
CA GLU A 238 -9.14 16.60 -7.37
C GLU A 238 -8.64 15.79 -6.19
N LEU A 239 -7.33 15.82 -5.90
CA LEU A 239 -6.71 15.11 -4.77
C LEU A 239 -6.79 15.92 -3.48
N ALA A 240 -6.57 17.25 -3.57
CA ALA A 240 -6.56 18.15 -2.42
C ALA A 240 -7.88 18.17 -1.63
N LYS A 241 -9.00 17.88 -2.30
CA LYS A 241 -10.34 17.83 -1.69
C LYS A 241 -10.68 16.49 -1.05
N LEU A 242 -9.92 15.43 -1.32
CA LEU A 242 -10.20 14.10 -0.77
C LEU A 242 -9.86 14.05 0.73
N GLN A 243 -10.65 13.28 1.48
CA GLN A 243 -10.49 13.17 2.93
C GLN A 243 -9.29 12.27 3.29
N VAL A 244 -8.54 12.70 4.31
CA VAL A 244 -7.45 11.93 4.94
C VAL A 244 -8.00 11.05 6.08
N SER A 245 -9.17 11.39 6.64
CA SER A 245 -9.88 10.65 7.68
C SER A 245 -10.95 9.71 7.11
N GLY A 246 -11.50 8.82 7.95
CA GLY A 246 -12.54 7.85 7.58
C GLY A 246 -11.99 6.67 6.78
N THR A 247 -10.74 6.30 7.03
CA THR A 247 -10.11 5.06 6.55
C THR A 247 -10.26 3.95 7.58
N ASP A 248 -11.34 3.94 8.34
CA ASP A 248 -11.60 2.89 9.33
C ASP A 248 -11.97 1.64 8.53
N LEU A 249 -11.01 0.73 8.46
CA LEU A 249 -11.09 -0.54 7.76
C LEU A 249 -10.74 -1.61 8.78
N ASP A 250 -11.51 -2.67 8.81
CA ASP A 250 -11.28 -3.84 9.63
C ASP A 250 -11.13 -5.07 8.73
N ASP A 251 -10.56 -6.13 9.28
CA ASP A 251 -10.60 -7.44 8.66
C ASP A 251 -11.82 -8.18 9.23
N PRO A 252 -12.75 -8.69 8.39
CA PRO A 252 -13.94 -9.40 8.87
C PRO A 252 -13.56 -10.69 9.61
N GLU A 253 -12.45 -11.29 9.22
CA GLU A 253 -11.84 -12.44 9.87
C GLU A 253 -10.34 -12.18 10.04
N PRO A 254 -9.69 -12.73 11.08
CA PRO A 254 -8.24 -12.59 11.23
C PRO A 254 -7.50 -13.05 9.97
N PRO A 255 -6.55 -12.27 9.44
CA PRO A 255 -5.84 -12.65 8.24
C PRO A 255 -5.02 -13.93 8.50
N PRO A 256 -4.91 -14.84 7.51
CA PRO A 256 -4.16 -16.08 7.68
C PRO A 256 -2.68 -15.77 7.96
N ALA A 257 -1.99 -16.71 8.61
CA ALA A 257 -0.56 -16.63 8.81
C ALA A 257 0.17 -16.37 7.48
N PRO A 258 1.17 -15.48 7.45
CA PRO A 258 1.86 -15.18 6.20
C PRO A 258 2.70 -16.37 5.76
N ASP A 259 2.84 -16.56 4.45
CA ASP A 259 3.76 -17.55 3.88
C ASP A 259 5.20 -17.22 4.31
N PRO A 260 5.89 -18.11 5.05
CA PRO A 260 7.24 -17.84 5.55
C PRO A 260 8.28 -17.75 4.43
N SER A 261 7.98 -18.25 3.22
CA SER A 261 8.85 -18.16 2.05
C SER A 261 8.74 -16.81 1.32
N GLY A 262 7.69 -16.01 1.60
CA GLY A 262 7.43 -14.73 0.98
C GLY A 262 7.92 -13.51 1.79
N PRO A 263 7.95 -12.31 1.17
CA PRO A 263 8.18 -11.06 1.89
C PRO A 263 7.02 -10.73 2.83
N VAL A 264 7.34 -10.30 4.05
CA VAL A 264 6.36 -9.86 5.05
C VAL A 264 6.74 -8.48 5.59
N LEU A 265 5.78 -7.57 5.61
CA LEU A 265 5.90 -6.30 6.31
C LEU A 265 5.21 -6.44 7.67
N TRP A 266 6.02 -6.48 8.72
CA TRP A 266 5.53 -6.60 10.09
C TRP A 266 5.24 -5.23 10.66
N LEU A 267 3.99 -4.98 11.06
CA LEU A 267 3.58 -3.79 11.80
C LEU A 267 3.86 -3.97 13.29
N SER A 268 4.24 -2.88 13.95
CA SER A 268 4.44 -2.86 15.41
C SER A 268 3.14 -3.19 16.15
N PRO A 269 3.16 -4.07 17.16
CA PRO A 269 2.02 -4.27 18.06
C PRO A 269 1.85 -3.15 19.08
N HIS A 270 2.82 -2.26 19.22
CA HIS A 270 2.86 -1.23 20.27
C HIS A 270 2.35 0.14 19.79
N VAL A 271 2.07 0.29 18.50
CA VAL A 271 1.68 1.56 17.90
C VAL A 271 0.35 1.40 17.19
N GLU A 272 -0.70 1.95 17.78
CA GLU A 272 -1.98 2.08 17.10
C GLU A 272 -1.89 3.11 15.97
N MET A 273 -2.42 2.75 14.80
CA MET A 273 -2.40 3.59 13.61
C MET A 273 -3.75 3.51 12.92
N SER A 274 -4.29 4.65 12.50
CA SER A 274 -5.38 4.67 11.53
C SER A 274 -4.96 3.91 10.27
N ALA A 275 -5.91 3.31 9.54
CA ALA A 275 -5.53 2.49 8.38
C ALA A 275 -4.78 3.31 7.31
N GLY A 276 -5.12 4.59 7.13
CA GLY A 276 -4.38 5.53 6.28
C GLY A 276 -2.89 5.63 6.64
N LYS A 277 -2.58 5.76 7.94
CA LYS A 277 -1.20 5.80 8.43
C LYS A 277 -0.52 4.44 8.28
N ALA A 278 -1.20 3.36 8.65
CA ALA A 278 -0.66 2.01 8.46
C ALA A 278 -0.35 1.70 6.98
N MET A 279 -1.19 2.13 6.03
CA MET A 279 -0.93 2.00 4.58
C MET A 279 0.30 2.81 4.14
N ALA A 280 0.44 4.05 4.63
CA ALA A 280 1.63 4.85 4.37
C ALA A 280 2.90 4.16 4.90
N GLN A 281 2.85 3.66 6.14
CA GLN A 281 3.96 2.98 6.80
C GLN A 281 4.32 1.65 6.12
N ALA A 282 3.34 0.84 5.70
CA ALA A 282 3.56 -0.35 4.87
C ALA A 282 4.24 0.02 3.54
N GLY A 283 3.82 1.12 2.91
CA GLY A 283 4.51 1.67 1.74
C GLY A 283 5.95 2.11 2.01
N HIS A 284 6.28 2.61 3.21
CA HIS A 284 7.66 2.86 3.62
C HIS A 284 8.45 1.57 3.81
N GLY A 285 7.88 0.54 4.46
CA GLY A 285 8.54 -0.75 4.66
C GLY A 285 8.88 -1.43 3.33
N ALA A 286 7.94 -1.45 2.39
CA ALA A 286 8.16 -1.97 1.05
C ALA A 286 9.28 -1.22 0.30
N GLN A 287 9.29 0.12 0.39
CA GLN A 287 10.31 0.95 -0.23
C GLN A 287 11.72 0.70 0.35
N LEU A 288 11.84 0.54 1.68
CA LEU A 288 13.13 0.25 2.30
C LEU A 288 13.66 -1.13 1.86
N ALA A 289 12.81 -2.16 1.86
CA ALA A 289 13.19 -3.46 1.33
C ALA A 289 13.64 -3.35 -0.14
N TRP A 290 12.87 -2.66 -0.99
CA TRP A 290 13.21 -2.47 -2.40
C TRP A 290 14.60 -1.86 -2.61
N TRP A 291 14.99 -0.88 -1.79
CA TRP A 291 16.29 -0.22 -1.89
C TRP A 291 17.47 -1.08 -1.43
N GLU A 292 17.25 -1.97 -0.46
CA GLU A 292 18.30 -2.86 0.05
C GLU A 292 18.53 -4.07 -0.88
N LEU A 293 17.53 -4.46 -1.66
CA LEU A 293 17.64 -5.57 -2.60
C LEU A 293 18.60 -5.27 -3.76
N ASP A 294 19.34 -6.28 -4.17
CA ASP A 294 20.10 -6.23 -5.43
C ASP A 294 19.16 -6.27 -6.65
N ASP A 295 19.73 -6.05 -7.84
CA ASP A 295 18.95 -5.97 -9.08
C ASP A 295 18.26 -7.30 -9.43
N ALA A 296 18.87 -8.45 -9.11
CA ALA A 296 18.31 -9.76 -9.41
C ALA A 296 17.07 -10.05 -8.54
N ALA A 297 17.16 -9.78 -7.24
CA ALA A 297 16.05 -9.94 -6.32
C ALA A 297 14.92 -8.93 -6.61
N ARG A 298 15.25 -7.69 -6.98
CA ARG A 298 14.28 -6.69 -7.45
C ARG A 298 13.55 -7.15 -8.72
N ALA A 299 14.29 -7.68 -9.70
CA ALA A 299 13.72 -8.21 -10.93
C ALA A 299 12.80 -9.40 -10.66
N ALA A 300 13.21 -10.34 -9.79
CA ALA A 300 12.40 -11.49 -9.40
C ALA A 300 11.11 -11.07 -8.69
N TRP A 301 11.19 -10.16 -7.71
CA TRP A 301 10.02 -9.70 -6.96
C TRP A 301 9.04 -8.93 -7.85
N ARG A 302 9.55 -8.08 -8.75
CA ARG A 302 8.75 -7.40 -9.78
C ARG A 302 8.10 -8.39 -10.74
N GLY A 303 8.86 -9.37 -11.25
CA GLY A 303 8.39 -10.38 -12.18
C GLY A 303 7.25 -11.23 -11.62
N ALA A 304 7.24 -11.45 -10.31
CA ALA A 304 6.16 -12.13 -9.59
C ALA A 304 4.94 -11.23 -9.28
N GLY A 305 4.97 -9.94 -9.62
CA GLY A 305 3.88 -8.99 -9.34
C GLY A 305 3.88 -8.42 -7.92
N PHE A 306 5.05 -8.38 -7.27
CA PHE A 306 5.26 -7.92 -5.90
C PHE A 306 4.43 -8.66 -4.84
N PRO A 307 4.45 -10.01 -4.77
CA PRO A 307 3.80 -10.72 -3.67
C PRO A 307 4.41 -10.29 -2.34
N LEU A 308 3.56 -9.90 -1.39
CA LEU A 308 3.94 -9.58 -0.02
C LEU A 308 2.74 -9.74 0.90
N ALA A 309 3.00 -10.02 2.18
CA ALA A 309 1.99 -9.97 3.23
C ALA A 309 2.23 -8.76 4.15
N VAL A 310 1.17 -8.21 4.76
CA VAL A 310 1.28 -7.23 5.85
C VAL A 310 0.61 -7.82 7.09
N ARG A 311 1.32 -7.90 8.22
CA ARG A 311 0.81 -8.50 9.46
C ARG A 311 1.24 -7.71 10.68
N THR A 312 0.43 -7.69 11.73
CA THR A 312 0.87 -7.21 13.05
C THR A 312 1.66 -8.31 13.74
N ALA A 313 2.86 -8.00 14.22
CA ALA A 313 3.69 -8.96 14.96
C ALA A 313 3.13 -9.22 16.36
N SER A 314 3.46 -10.37 16.97
CA SER A 314 3.38 -10.50 18.43
C SER A 314 4.49 -9.65 19.07
N ALA A 315 4.37 -9.33 20.36
CA ALA A 315 5.40 -8.58 21.08
C ALA A 315 6.77 -9.29 21.04
N GLU A 316 6.79 -10.60 21.31
CA GLU A 316 8.01 -11.42 21.23
C GLU A 316 8.64 -11.39 19.82
N ARG A 317 7.83 -11.59 18.78
CA ARG A 317 8.31 -11.55 17.40
C ARG A 317 8.81 -10.16 17.02
N TRP A 318 8.20 -9.11 17.55
CA TRP A 318 8.61 -7.73 17.31
C TRP A 318 10.01 -7.43 17.87
N ASP A 319 10.30 -7.93 19.07
CA ASP A 319 11.62 -7.78 19.69
C ASP A 319 12.70 -8.48 18.84
N GLU A 320 12.44 -9.71 18.36
CA GLU A 320 13.35 -10.41 17.44
C GLU A 320 13.56 -9.63 16.13
N LEU A 321 12.47 -9.17 15.52
CA LEU A 321 12.49 -8.46 14.23
C LEU A 321 13.28 -7.16 14.31
N THR A 322 13.10 -6.38 15.38
CA THR A 322 13.80 -5.10 15.55
C THR A 322 15.29 -5.29 15.84
N ALA A 323 15.71 -6.43 16.38
CA ALA A 323 17.10 -6.80 16.60
C ALA A 323 17.77 -7.49 15.38
N SER A 324 17.00 -7.90 14.39
CA SER A 324 17.46 -8.77 13.28
C SER A 324 18.40 -8.11 12.25
N GLY A 325 18.52 -6.78 12.26
CA GLY A 325 19.23 -6.03 11.21
C GLY A 325 18.46 -5.87 9.90
N LEU A 326 17.23 -6.38 9.81
CA LEU A 326 16.32 -6.14 8.68
C LEU A 326 15.96 -4.64 8.56
N PRO A 327 15.52 -4.17 7.38
CA PRO A 327 15.11 -2.77 7.21
C PRO A 327 13.93 -2.41 8.12
N VAL A 328 14.08 -1.31 8.88
CA VAL A 328 13.08 -0.84 9.84
C VAL A 328 12.64 0.58 9.50
N VAL A 329 11.34 0.79 9.41
CA VAL A 329 10.74 2.12 9.35
C VAL A 329 10.69 2.70 10.76
N ARG A 330 11.26 3.89 10.91
CA ARG A 330 11.18 4.69 12.14
C ARG A 330 10.42 5.97 11.85
N ASP A 331 9.36 6.23 12.61
CA ASP A 331 8.60 7.46 12.42
C ASP A 331 9.45 8.67 12.81
N ALA A 332 9.47 9.68 11.94
CA ALA A 332 10.25 10.89 12.16
C ALA A 332 9.59 11.88 13.14
N GLY A 333 8.44 11.54 13.73
CA GLY A 333 7.79 12.37 14.76
C GLY A 333 6.90 13.49 14.23
N PHE A 334 6.50 13.42 12.96
CA PHE A 334 5.54 14.36 12.35
C PHE A 334 4.10 13.83 12.38
N THR A 335 3.88 12.74 13.11
CA THR A 335 2.57 12.13 13.33
C THR A 335 2.27 12.10 14.83
N GLU A 336 1.09 11.62 15.21
CA GLU A 336 0.74 11.35 16.61
C GLU A 336 1.59 10.24 17.25
N ILE A 337 2.42 9.55 16.46
CA ILE A 337 3.35 8.52 16.90
C ILE A 337 4.60 9.20 17.48
N ALA A 338 5.05 8.74 18.64
CA ALA A 338 6.25 9.26 19.27
C ALA A 338 7.47 9.20 18.31
N PRO A 339 8.22 10.29 18.13
CA PRO A 339 9.41 10.31 17.28
C PRO A 339 10.37 9.16 17.63
N GLY A 340 10.88 8.47 16.61
CA GLY A 340 11.83 7.36 16.77
C GLY A 340 11.20 5.98 16.96
N SER A 341 9.86 5.91 17.12
CA SER A 341 9.12 4.64 17.18
C SER A 341 9.35 3.80 15.94
N CYS A 342 9.72 2.54 16.11
CA CYS A 342 9.72 1.55 15.03
C CYS A 342 8.26 1.22 14.68
N THR A 343 7.87 1.38 13.42
CA THR A 343 6.48 1.15 12.98
C THR A 343 6.35 -0.08 12.10
N VAL A 344 7.35 -0.35 11.25
CA VAL A 344 7.35 -1.49 10.32
C VAL A 344 8.73 -2.11 10.21
N VAL A 345 8.84 -3.44 10.25
CA VAL A 345 10.05 -4.19 9.85
C VAL A 345 9.76 -4.92 8.54
N ALA A 346 10.63 -4.74 7.54
CA ALA A 346 10.48 -5.37 6.24
C ALA A 346 11.30 -6.68 6.19
N ASP A 347 10.61 -7.80 6.41
CA ASP A 347 11.19 -9.14 6.39
C ASP A 347 11.09 -9.73 4.97
N HIS A 348 12.10 -9.45 4.15
CA HIS A 348 12.21 -10.03 2.81
C HIS A 348 13.20 -11.21 2.83
N PRO A 349 12.87 -12.40 2.27
CA PRO A 349 13.72 -13.59 2.32
C PRO A 349 15.17 -13.36 1.84
N ALA A 350 15.34 -12.59 0.77
CA ALA A 350 16.66 -12.22 0.24
C ALA A 350 17.49 -11.29 1.15
N LEU A 351 16.90 -10.73 2.22
CA LEU A 351 17.57 -9.85 3.19
C LEU A 351 17.89 -10.55 4.53
N ARG A 352 17.27 -11.71 4.83
CA ARG A 352 17.45 -12.45 6.10
C ARG A 352 18.87 -12.99 6.35
N ARG A 353 19.74 -12.99 5.32
CA ARG A 353 21.07 -13.62 5.35
C ARG A 353 22.23 -12.62 5.23
N ARG A 354 21.96 -11.33 5.38
CA ARG A 354 22.98 -10.29 5.29
C ARG A 354 23.66 -10.01 6.62
#